data_AF-A0ABD1FL88-F1
#
_entry.id   AF-A0ABD1FL88-F1
#
_cell.length_a   1.000
_cell.length_b   1.000
_cell.length_c   1.000
_cell.angle_alpha   90.00
_cell.angle_beta   90.00
_cell.angle_gamma   90.00
#
_symmetry.space_group_name_H-M   'P 1'
#
loop_
_entity.id
_entity.type
_entity.pdbx_description
1 polymer ?
#
loop_
_entity_poly.entity_id
_entity_poly.type
_entity_poly.pdbx_seq_one_letter_code
_entity_poly.pdbx_strand_id
1 'polypeptide(L)'
;MRTEIIIRATRTQNVLGEKGRRIRELTSVVQKRFKFPENSVELYAEKVNNRGLCAIAQAESLRYKLLEGLAVRRYAFHASYIGIPNSHLSPPISSPHLM
;
A
#
# COMPACT_ATOMS: atom_id res chain seq x y z
N MET A 1 -27.22 -0.79 15.52
CA MET A 1 -25.94 -0.09 15.25
C MET A 1 -25.34 -0.65 13.97
N ARG A 2 -24.84 0.22 13.09
CA ARG A 2 -24.16 -0.16 11.85
C ARG A 2 -22.68 0.16 12.02
N THR A 3 -21.81 -0.80 11.70
CA THR A 3 -20.36 -0.69 11.81
C THR A 3 -19.77 -0.53 10.42
N GLU A 4 -19.01 0.54 10.22
CA GLU A 4 -18.37 0.84 8.95
C GLU A 4 -16.86 0.60 9.11
N ILE A 5 -16.27 -0.15 8.18
CA ILE A 5 -14.84 -0.48 8.19
C ILE A 5 -14.23 0.09 6.92
N ILE A 6 -13.31 1.06 7.06
CA ILE A 6 -12.62 1.69 5.94
C ILE A 6 -11.24 1.07 5.77
N ILE A 7 -11.04 0.35 4.67
CA ILE A 7 -9.77 -0.24 4.28
C ILE A 7 -8.97 0.80 3.50
N ARG A 8 -7.96 1.37 4.14
CA ARG A 8 -7.00 2.27 3.50
C ARG A 8 -5.92 1.48 2.78
N ALA A 9 -5.91 1.53 1.45
CA ALA A 9 -4.99 0.76 0.63
C ALA A 9 -4.31 1.63 -0.45
N THR A 10 -3.09 1.25 -0.83
CA THR A 10 -2.36 1.90 -1.94
C THR A 10 -2.95 1.53 -3.31
N ARG A 11 -3.51 0.31 -3.43
CA ARG A 11 -4.18 -0.23 -4.62
C ARG A 11 -5.60 -0.67 -4.25
N THR A 12 -6.55 0.25 -4.24
CA THR A 12 -7.96 -0.02 -3.89
C THR A 12 -8.63 -1.04 -4.80
N GLN A 13 -8.26 -1.08 -6.09
CA GLN A 13 -8.78 -2.08 -7.04
C GLN A 13 -8.50 -3.53 -6.60
N ASN A 14 -7.35 -3.77 -5.97
CA ASN A 14 -6.99 -5.11 -5.48
C ASN A 14 -7.84 -5.53 -4.28
N VAL A 15 -8.36 -4.56 -3.51
CA VAL A 15 -9.28 -4.79 -2.38
C VAL A 15 -10.70 -5.07 -2.88
N LEU A 16 -11.15 -4.32 -3.90
CA LEU A 16 -12.44 -4.51 -4.54
C LEU A 16 -12.52 -5.85 -5.28
N GLY A 17 -11.47 -6.20 -6.02
CA GLY A 17 -11.43 -7.38 -6.89
C GLY A 17 -12.31 -7.23 -8.13
N GLU A 18 -12.40 -8.30 -8.92
CA GLU A 18 -13.25 -8.32 -10.13
C GLU A 18 -14.71 -8.07 -9.78
N LYS A 19 -15.30 -7.02 -10.37
CA LYS A 19 -16.69 -6.62 -10.15
C LYS A 19 -17.08 -6.50 -8.65
N GLY A 20 -16.13 -6.18 -7.77
CA GLY A 20 -16.38 -6.07 -6.33
C GLY A 20 -16.51 -7.42 -5.60
N ARG A 21 -16.10 -8.54 -6.21
CA ARG A 21 -16.20 -9.87 -5.61
C ARG A 21 -15.43 -9.97 -4.29
N ARG A 22 -14.18 -9.50 -4.28
CA ARG A 22 -13.29 -9.67 -3.12
C ARG A 22 -13.78 -8.89 -1.90
N ILE A 23 -14.28 -7.68 -2.08
CA ILE A 23 -14.84 -6.90 -0.96
C ILE A 23 -16.10 -7.56 -0.37
N ARG A 24 -16.96 -8.17 -1.20
CA ARG A 24 -18.14 -8.92 -0.73
C ARG A 24 -17.75 -10.17 0.05
N GLU A 25 -16.73 -10.90 -0.41
CA GLU A 25 -16.18 -12.05 0.29
C GLU A 25 -15.59 -11.64 1.65
N LEU A 26 -14.81 -10.55 1.70
CA LEU A 26 -14.28 -9.99 2.94
C LEU A 26 -15.39 -9.62 3.92
N THR A 27 -16.44 -8.93 3.46
CA THR A 27 -17.61 -8.60 4.29
C THR A 27 -18.25 -9.86 4.86
N SER A 28 -18.43 -10.90 4.04
CA SER A 28 -19.00 -12.19 4.47
C SER A 28 -18.14 -12.88 5.53
N VAL A 29 -16.81 -12.83 5.38
CA VAL A 29 -15.86 -13.41 6.35
C VAL A 29 -15.92 -12.66 7.68
N VAL A 30 -15.94 -11.33 7.66
CA VAL A 30 -16.04 -10.49 8.86
C VAL A 30 -17.38 -10.76 9.57
N GLN A 31 -18.48 -10.80 8.82
CA GLN A 31 -19.81 -11.10 9.36
C GLN A 31 -19.83 -12.44 10.11
N LYS A 32 -19.38 -13.52 9.44
CA LYS A 32 -19.39 -14.87 10.01
C LYS A 32 -18.43 -15.04 11.18
N ARG A 33 -17.23 -14.45 11.09
CA ARG A 33 -16.19 -14.60 12.13
C ARG A 33 -16.55 -13.89 13.42
N PHE A 34 -17.11 -12.70 13.34
CA PHE A 34 -17.47 -11.89 14.51
C PHE A 34 -18.95 -11.98 14.89
N LYS A 35 -19.73 -12.82 14.19
CA LYS A 35 -21.17 -13.03 14.41
C LYS A 35 -21.97 -11.72 14.35
N PHE A 36 -21.62 -10.84 13.41
CA PHE A 36 -22.38 -9.61 13.19
C PHE A 36 -23.80 -9.96 12.68
N PRO A 37 -24.85 -9.27 13.15
CA PRO A 37 -26.17 -9.39 12.56
C PRO A 37 -26.17 -8.96 11.09
N GLU A 38 -27.10 -9.48 10.29
CA GLU A 38 -27.19 -9.16 8.88
C GLU A 38 -27.29 -7.64 8.65
N ASN A 39 -26.63 -7.14 7.61
CA ASN A 39 -26.58 -5.72 7.23
C ASN A 39 -26.04 -4.76 8.31
N SER A 40 -25.42 -5.27 9.36
CA SER A 40 -24.84 -4.42 10.43
C SER A 40 -23.38 -4.04 10.21
N VAL A 41 -22.68 -4.65 9.24
CA VAL A 41 -21.28 -4.32 8.91
C VAL A 41 -21.11 -4.06 7.43
N GLU A 42 -20.36 -3.00 7.11
CA GLU A 42 -20.08 -2.57 5.75
C GLU A 42 -18.61 -2.20 5.59
N LEU A 43 -18.03 -2.60 4.46
CA LEU A 43 -16.61 -2.38 4.16
C LEU A 43 -16.49 -1.41 2.99
N TYR A 44 -15.63 -0.40 3.16
CA TYR A 44 -15.27 0.57 2.13
C TYR A 44 -13.77 0.52 1.85
N ALA A 45 -13.37 0.93 0.64
CA ALA A 45 -11.96 1.02 0.26
C ALA A 45 -11.59 2.47 -0.04
N GLU A 46 -10.62 3.02 0.69
CA GLU A 46 -10.11 4.38 0.50
C GLU A 46 -8.66 4.32 0.01
N LYS A 47 -8.31 5.20 -0.92
CA LYS A 47 -6.94 5.28 -1.46
C LYS A 47 -6.04 6.07 -0.51
N VAL A 48 -4.87 5.53 -0.20
CA VAL A 48 -3.84 6.29 0.52
C VAL A 48 -3.24 7.35 -0.42
N ASN A 49 -3.44 8.63 -0.10
CA ASN A 49 -2.95 9.76 -0.92
C ASN A 49 -1.41 9.81 -0.96
N ASN A 50 -0.76 10.03 0.19
CA ASN A 50 0.70 10.18 0.26
C ASN A 50 1.37 8.85 0.62
N ARG A 51 1.34 7.88 -0.31
CA ARG A 51 1.96 6.55 -0.11
C ARG A 51 3.46 6.62 0.22
N GLY A 52 4.15 7.68 -0.21
CA GLY A 52 5.56 7.96 0.12
C GLY A 52 5.82 8.20 1.60
N LEU A 53 4.81 8.68 2.34
CA LEU A 53 4.87 9.01 3.76
C LEU A 53 4.23 7.94 4.65
N CYS A 54 3.63 6.91 4.06
CA CYS A 54 3.02 5.81 4.82
C CYS A 54 4.07 4.73 5.10
N ALA A 55 4.47 4.59 6.36
CA ALA A 55 5.49 3.61 6.79
C ALA A 55 5.15 2.17 6.35
N ILE A 56 3.89 1.77 6.49
CA ILE A 56 3.42 0.43 6.11
C ILE A 56 3.54 0.22 4.60
N ALA A 57 3.12 1.21 3.80
CA ALA A 57 3.21 1.13 2.34
C ALA A 57 4.67 1.07 1.84
N GLN A 58 5.57 1.80 2.49
CA GLN A 58 7.00 1.74 2.18
C GLN A 58 7.61 0.39 2.57
N ALA A 59 7.31 -0.13 3.76
CA ALA A 59 7.78 -1.44 4.20
C ALA A 59 7.28 -2.57 3.29
N GLU A 60 6.04 -2.50 2.84
CA GLU A 60 5.48 -3.47 1.90
C GLU A 60 6.16 -3.38 0.53
N SER A 61 6.42 -2.16 0.03
CA SER A 61 7.21 -1.96 -1.20
C SER A 61 8.64 -2.48 -1.08
N LEU A 62 9.29 -2.32 0.08
CA LEU A 62 10.61 -2.86 0.37
C LEU A 62 10.59 -4.39 0.26
N ARG A 63 9.63 -5.03 0.92
CA ARG A 63 9.47 -6.50 0.91
C ARG A 63 9.40 -7.05 -0.51
N TYR A 64 8.58 -6.45 -1.39
CA TYR A 64 8.47 -6.90 -2.78
C TYR A 64 9.80 -6.75 -3.54
N LYS A 65 10.47 -5.61 -3.43
CA LYS A 65 11.74 -5.36 -4.13
C LYS A 65 12.89 -6.26 -3.65
N LEU A 66 12.92 -6.59 -2.36
CA LEU A 66 13.89 -7.53 -1.82
C LEU A 66 13.64 -8.96 -2.34
N LEU A 67 12.38 -9.38 -2.43
CA LEU A 67 12.02 -10.68 -3.01
C LEU A 67 12.35 -10.75 -4.50
N GLU A 68 12.29 -9.64 -5.22
CA GLU A 68 12.73 -9.51 -6.63
C GLU A 68 14.26 -9.47 -6.81
N GLY A 69 15.04 -9.62 -5.72
CA GLY A 69 16.51 -9.70 -5.79
C GLY A 69 17.23 -8.36 -5.77
N LEU A 70 16.56 -7.25 -5.42
CA LEU A 70 17.21 -5.96 -5.26
C LEU A 70 18.17 -5.99 -4.07
N ALA A 71 19.42 -5.54 -4.29
CA ALA A 71 20.39 -5.40 -3.20
C ALA A 71 19.90 -4.40 -2.14
N VAL A 72 19.86 -4.85 -0.88
CA VAL A 72 19.34 -4.11 0.29
C VAL A 72 19.86 -2.68 0.37
N ARG A 73 21.16 -2.47 0.09
CA ARG A 73 21.82 -1.14 0.13
C ARG A 73 21.24 -0.16 -0.87
N ARG A 74 20.88 -0.59 -2.09
CA ARG A 74 20.32 0.31 -3.12
C ARG A 74 18.94 0.82 -2.72
N TYR A 75 18.16 0.01 -2.02
CA TYR A 75 16.86 0.44 -1.55
C TYR A 75 16.95 1.40 -0.37
N ALA A 76 17.89 1.21 0.57
CA ALA A 76 18.06 2.11 1.72
C ALA A 76 18.21 3.57 1.27
N PHE A 77 19.02 3.81 0.23
CA PHE A 77 19.10 5.14 -0.41
C PHE A 77 17.76 5.54 -1.04
N HIS A 78 17.16 4.69 -1.87
CA HIS A 78 15.91 5.01 -2.56
C HIS A 78 14.74 5.31 -1.60
N ALA A 79 14.66 4.66 -0.44
CA ALA A 79 13.64 4.87 0.56
C ALA A 79 13.72 6.28 1.19
N SER A 80 14.94 6.76 1.45
CA SER A 80 15.18 8.09 2.01
C SER A 80 14.69 9.23 1.11
N TYR A 81 14.73 9.05 -0.22
CA TYR A 81 14.33 10.09 -1.18
C TYR A 81 12.85 10.06 -1.56
N ILE A 82 12.12 8.96 -1.32
CA ILE A 82 10.69 8.85 -1.69
C ILE A 82 9.79 9.83 -0.87
N GLY A 83 10.25 10.28 0.29
CA GLY A 83 9.54 11.24 1.13
C GLY A 83 9.81 12.71 0.81
N ILE A 84 10.75 13.02 -0.09
CA ILE A 84 11.14 14.40 -0.40
C ILE A 84 10.33 14.88 -1.61
N PRO A 85 9.56 15.97 -1.51
CA PRO A 85 8.88 16.54 -2.67
C PRO A 85 9.91 16.90 -3.75
N ASN A 86 9.59 16.59 -5.01
CA ASN A 86 10.45 16.74 -6.20
C ASN A 86 11.07 18.14 -6.42
N SER A 87 10.75 19.14 -5.59
CA SER A 87 11.30 20.50 -5.68
C SER A 87 12.75 20.63 -5.19
N HIS A 88 13.35 19.59 -4.57
CA HIS A 88 14.71 19.67 -4.02
C HIS A 88 15.65 18.51 -4.42
N LEU A 89 15.26 17.65 -5.37
CA LEU A 89 16.18 16.65 -5.91
C LEU A 89 16.97 17.24 -7.09
N SER A 90 18.19 17.71 -6.83
CA SER A 90 19.23 17.65 -7.86
C SER A 90 19.51 16.16 -8.14
N PRO A 91 19.57 15.72 -9.41
CA PRO A 91 19.89 14.32 -9.71
C PRO A 91 21.28 13.99 -9.15
N PRO A 92 21.50 12.81 -8.54
CA PRO A 92 22.83 12.36 -8.20
C PRO A 92 23.63 12.20 -9.49
N ILE A 93 24.78 12.86 -9.54
CA ILE A 93 25.71 12.86 -10.67
C ILE A 93 26.12 11.41 -10.95
N SER A 94 25.51 10.80 -11.96
CA SER A 94 26.02 9.58 -12.59
C SER A 94 26.93 9.99 -13.75
N SER A 95 28.20 10.23 -13.47
CA SER A 95 29.25 10.25 -14.50
C SER A 95 29.99 8.92 -14.47
N PRO A 96 29.75 7.99 -15.41
CA PRO A 96 30.60 6.84 -15.63
C PRO A 96 31.67 7.22 -16.66
N HIS A 97 32.70 7.96 -16.24
CA HIS A 97 33.92 8.10 -17.03
C HIS A 97 35.11 8.32 -16.09
N LEU A 98 35.75 7.21 -15.71
CA LEU A 98 37.18 6.99 -15.45
C LEU A 98 37.35 5.75 -14.55
N MET A 99 37.54 4.61 -15.19
CA MET A 99 38.68 3.68 -15.02
C MET A 99 38.43 2.42 -15.84
#